data_AF-A0ABD1WLW5-F1
#
_entry.id   AF-A0ABD1WLW5-F1
#
_cell.length_a   1.000
_cell.length_b   1.000
_cell.length_c   1.000
_cell.angle_alpha   90.00
_cell.angle_beta   90.00
_cell.angle_gamma   90.00
#
_symmetry.space_group_name_H-M   'P 1'
#
loop_
_entity.id
_entity.type
_entity.pdbx_description
1 polymer ?
#
loop_
_entity_poly.entity_id
_entity_poly.type
_entity_poly.pdbx_seq_one_letter_code
_entity_poly.pdbx_strand_id
1 'polypeptide(L)'
;MASWVLTECGLKPFPRIYAKPRIGLASLNSNTSKLRISRTSLGNGSLFSLKSGIRERNWGLKVSAPLRIQPVEENKEEGRILNGDESFDPSVPPPFKLSDIKAAIPKHCWVKDPWKSMAYVVRDVVVVFGLAAVAAYFNNWVVWPLYWFAQGTMFWALFVLGHDCGHGSFSNNPKLNSVAGHLLHSSILVPYHGWRISHRTHHQNHGHVENDESWHPLPEKIYKNLDSVTKKLRFTLPFPLLAYPIYLWGRSPGKTGSHFHPNSDLFVPNERKDVITSTVCWTAMVAILAGLSFIMGPVQLLKLYGIPYSIFVMWLDLVTYLHHHGHDEKLPWYRGKEWSYLRGGLTTLDRDYGWINNIHHDIGTHVIHHLFPQIPHYHLVEATEAAKPVLGKYYREPKRSGPLPIYLLGVLIRSMRRDHYVSDTGDIVYYQTDSQL
;
A
#
# COMPACT_ATOMS: atom_id res chain seq x y z
N MET A 1 -6.82 15.71 -53.35
CA MET A 1 -7.81 16.62 -53.96
C MET A 1 -9.02 16.59 -53.05
N ALA A 2 -9.12 17.53 -52.09
CA ALA A 2 -9.93 18.77 -52.17
C ALA A 2 -11.44 18.47 -52.00
N SER A 3 -12.27 19.16 -51.21
CA SER A 3 -12.13 20.37 -50.40
C SER A 3 -13.31 20.48 -49.42
N TRP A 4 -13.03 20.99 -48.22
CA TRP A 4 -13.78 21.98 -47.43
C TRP A 4 -15.23 22.37 -47.80
N VAL A 5 -16.12 22.37 -46.80
CA VAL A 5 -17.09 23.46 -46.56
C VAL A 5 -17.25 23.69 -45.05
N LEU A 6 -16.97 24.94 -44.65
CA LEU A 6 -17.19 25.55 -43.33
C LEU A 6 -18.63 26.04 -43.21
N THR A 7 -19.21 26.04 -42.00
CA THR A 7 -20.12 27.13 -41.59
C THR A 7 -20.04 27.36 -40.07
N GLU A 8 -19.86 28.63 -39.73
CA GLU A 8 -19.63 29.20 -38.39
C GLU A 8 -20.91 29.36 -37.56
N CYS A 9 -20.77 29.34 -36.22
CA CYS A 9 -21.44 30.19 -35.21
C CYS A 9 -21.18 29.56 -33.84
N GLY A 10 -20.62 30.17 -32.80
CA GLY A 10 -20.11 31.51 -32.54
C GLY A 10 -19.68 31.50 -31.06
N LEU A 11 -18.38 31.68 -30.78
CA LEU A 11 -17.83 31.75 -29.43
C LEU A 11 -17.94 33.19 -28.91
N LYS A 12 -18.56 33.39 -27.74
CA LYS A 12 -18.44 34.63 -26.94
C LYS A 12 -17.50 34.37 -25.74
N PRO A 13 -16.50 35.22 -25.49
CA PRO A 13 -15.63 35.09 -24.32
C PRO A 13 -16.26 35.74 -23.07
N PHE A 14 -16.18 35.06 -21.93
CA PHE A 14 -16.52 35.61 -20.61
C PHE A 14 -15.35 36.45 -20.04
N PRO A 15 -15.63 37.50 -19.24
CA PRO A 15 -14.66 38.56 -18.93
C PRO A 15 -13.62 38.14 -17.88
N ARG A 16 -12.39 38.61 -18.10
CA ARG A 16 -11.27 38.59 -17.15
C ARG A 16 -11.55 39.58 -16.00
N ILE A 17 -11.59 39.09 -14.77
CA ILE A 17 -11.49 39.93 -13.58
C ILE A 17 -10.07 39.74 -13.01
N TYR A 18 -9.28 40.81 -13.08
CA TYR A 18 -8.01 40.94 -12.36
C TYR A 18 -8.27 41.49 -10.96
N ALA A 19 -7.70 40.88 -9.93
CA ALA A 19 -7.50 41.52 -8.63
C ALA A 19 -5.99 41.74 -8.41
N LYS A 20 -5.57 43.01 -8.36
CA LYS A 20 -4.22 43.42 -7.94
C LYS A 20 -4.17 43.57 -6.41
N PRO A 21 -3.00 43.37 -5.78
CA PRO A 21 -2.84 43.33 -4.33
C PRO A 21 -2.71 44.74 -3.71
N ARG A 22 -3.27 44.94 -2.52
CA ARG A 22 -2.97 46.10 -1.67
C ARG A 22 -1.93 45.73 -0.61
N ILE A 23 -0.85 46.49 -0.62
CA ILE A 23 0.19 46.59 0.40
C ILE A 23 -0.38 47.39 1.59
N GLY A 24 -0.08 46.95 2.81
CA GLY A 24 -0.29 47.70 4.04
C GLY A 24 0.66 47.19 5.12
N LEU A 25 1.64 48.01 5.47
CA LEU A 25 2.68 47.80 6.49
C LEU A 25 2.32 48.60 7.76
N ALA A 26 2.90 48.18 8.90
CA ALA A 26 2.93 48.83 10.23
C ALA A 26 1.67 48.64 11.11
N SER A 27 1.71 48.48 12.43
CA SER A 27 2.73 48.77 13.45
C SER A 27 2.50 47.92 14.72
N LEU A 28 3.58 47.72 15.47
CA LEU A 28 3.63 47.26 16.87
C LEU A 28 2.91 48.23 17.84
N ASN A 29 2.34 47.68 18.91
CA ASN A 29 2.34 48.16 20.31
C ASN A 29 1.40 47.27 21.16
N SER A 30 1.90 46.47 22.10
CA SER A 30 2.23 46.77 23.51
C SER A 30 1.03 46.71 24.47
N ASN A 31 1.09 45.73 25.39
CA ASN A 31 0.57 45.65 26.76
C ASN A 31 -0.53 46.65 27.21
N THR A 32 -1.58 46.14 27.89
CA THR A 32 -1.65 46.16 29.37
C THR A 32 -2.93 45.50 29.93
N SER A 33 -2.73 44.93 31.14
CA SER A 33 -3.64 44.82 32.30
C SER A 33 -4.91 43.96 32.26
N LYS A 34 -4.81 42.83 32.98
CA LYS A 34 -5.59 42.44 34.18
C LYS A 34 -7.05 42.93 34.28
N LEU A 35 -7.98 41.98 34.38
CA LEU A 35 -8.83 41.84 35.58
C LEU A 35 -9.54 40.49 35.61
N ARG A 36 -9.52 39.88 36.80
CA ARG A 36 -10.05 38.59 37.18
C ARG A 36 -11.28 38.85 38.05
N ILE A 37 -12.46 38.34 37.69
CA ILE A 37 -13.56 38.14 38.64
C ILE A 37 -14.19 36.77 38.38
N SER A 38 -14.21 35.96 39.43
CA SER A 38 -14.93 34.70 39.56
C SER A 38 -16.25 34.97 40.27
N ARG A 39 -17.35 34.32 39.85
CA ARG A 39 -18.40 33.82 40.75
C ARG A 39 -19.28 32.77 40.06
N THR A 40 -19.57 31.76 40.86
CA THR A 40 -20.35 30.54 40.64
C THR A 40 -21.86 30.76 40.76
N SER A 41 -22.64 29.82 40.20
CA SER A 41 -23.88 29.22 40.77
C SER A 41 -25.14 29.23 39.88
N LEU A 42 -25.54 28.00 39.48
CA LEU A 42 -26.88 27.39 39.36
C LEU A 42 -28.06 28.12 38.68
N GLY A 43 -28.75 27.38 37.79
CA GLY A 43 -30.18 27.58 37.49
C GLY A 43 -30.66 27.02 36.15
N ASN A 44 -31.51 25.99 36.20
CA ASN A 44 -32.21 25.34 35.08
C ASN A 44 -33.00 26.30 34.16
N GLY A 45 -33.08 25.96 32.87
CA GLY A 45 -34.06 26.54 31.93
C GLY A 45 -33.88 26.05 30.50
N SER A 46 -34.79 25.19 30.04
CA SER A 46 -34.89 24.69 28.66
C SER A 46 -35.20 25.83 27.67
N LEU A 47 -34.51 25.88 26.53
CA LEU A 47 -35.14 26.19 25.23
C LEU A 47 -34.18 25.92 24.06
N PHE A 48 -34.74 25.25 23.05
CA PHE A 48 -34.13 24.88 21.79
C PHE A 48 -33.56 26.09 21.03
N SER A 49 -32.35 25.94 20.49
CA SER A 49 -31.92 26.65 19.29
C SER A 49 -30.94 25.78 18.52
N LEU A 50 -31.47 25.14 17.47
CA LEU A 50 -30.71 24.40 16.47
C LEU A 50 -29.81 25.39 15.70
N LYS A 51 -28.52 25.47 16.03
CA LYS A 51 -27.53 26.13 15.17
C LYS A 51 -26.77 25.08 14.37
N SER A 52 -27.12 25.02 13.09
CA SER A 52 -26.35 24.42 12.01
C SER A 52 -24.91 24.97 12.04
N GLY A 53 -23.99 24.19 12.61
CA GLY A 53 -22.55 24.40 12.51
C GLY A 53 -21.98 23.37 11.56
N ILE A 54 -21.92 23.70 10.27
CA ILE A 54 -21.11 22.97 9.30
C ILE A 54 -19.65 23.24 9.68
N ARG A 55 -19.09 22.35 10.49
CA ARG A 55 -17.67 22.34 10.82
C ARG A 55 -16.97 21.56 9.72
N GLU A 56 -16.42 22.27 8.74
CA GLU A 56 -15.49 21.70 7.78
C GLU A 56 -14.35 21.00 8.54
N ARG A 57 -14.39 19.67 8.51
CA ARG A 57 -13.32 18.81 9.05
C ARG A 57 -12.29 18.62 7.95
N ASN A 58 -11.14 19.26 8.09
CA ASN A 58 -9.96 19.01 7.28
C ASN A 58 -9.47 17.57 7.51
N TRP A 59 -9.84 16.66 6.62
CA TRP A 59 -9.27 15.31 6.50
C TRP A 59 -7.95 15.38 5.73
N GLY A 60 -6.98 16.12 6.27
CA GLY A 60 -5.62 16.09 5.76
C GLY A 60 -5.01 14.71 6.07
N LEU A 61 -4.88 13.88 5.04
CA LEU A 61 -3.99 12.71 5.05
C LEU A 61 -2.58 13.22 5.38
N LYS A 62 -2.20 13.17 6.66
CA LYS A 62 -0.83 13.45 7.10
C LYS A 62 0.05 12.24 6.77
N VAL A 63 0.32 12.06 5.48
CA VAL A 63 1.53 11.37 5.03
C VAL A 63 2.57 12.46 4.87
N SER A 64 3.07 12.95 6.00
CA SER A 64 4.16 13.91 6.04
C SER A 64 5.28 13.23 6.80
N ALA A 65 6.43 13.07 6.14
CA ALA A 65 7.68 12.70 6.80
C ALA A 65 7.89 13.63 8.02
N PRO A 66 8.49 13.12 9.13
CA PRO A 66 8.64 13.90 10.35
C PRO A 66 9.41 15.20 10.09
N LEU A 67 8.82 16.31 10.55
CA LEU A 67 9.26 17.69 10.25
C LEU A 67 10.37 18.19 11.20
N ARG A 68 11.20 17.31 11.77
CA ARG A 68 12.27 17.71 12.68
C ARG A 68 13.49 16.81 12.55
N ILE A 69 14.39 17.21 11.66
CA ILE A 69 15.77 16.73 11.62
C ILE A 69 16.48 17.41 12.79
N GLN A 70 17.02 16.62 13.73
CA GLN A 70 18.01 17.15 14.67
C GLN A 70 19.30 17.46 13.88
N PRO A 71 19.97 18.59 14.12
CA PRO A 71 21.21 18.89 13.41
C PRO A 71 22.26 17.84 13.81
N VAL A 72 22.69 17.06 12.83
CA VAL A 72 23.90 16.24 12.94
C VAL A 72 25.07 17.18 12.68
N GLU A 73 26.02 17.24 13.60
CA GLU A 73 27.28 17.96 13.41
C GLU A 73 27.99 17.41 12.17
N GLU A 74 28.22 18.27 11.18
CA GLU A 74 29.02 17.97 9.99
C GLU A 74 30.49 17.82 10.40
N ASN A 75 30.94 16.59 10.62
CA ASN A 75 32.35 16.28 10.46
C ASN A 75 32.63 16.14 8.95
N LYS A 76 33.30 17.16 8.41
CA LYS A 76 33.88 17.12 7.07
C LYS A 76 35.03 16.11 7.06
N GLU A 77 34.76 14.88 6.62
CA GLU A 77 35.82 14.03 6.09
C GLU A 77 35.97 14.32 4.59
N GLU A 78 37.15 14.82 4.25
CA GLU A 78 37.57 15.15 2.89
C GLU A 78 37.58 13.90 1.99
N GLY A 79 37.20 14.14 0.73
CA GLY A 79 36.94 13.11 -0.26
C GLY A 79 38.10 12.14 -0.47
N ARG A 80 37.81 10.86 -0.23
CA ARG A 80 38.61 9.75 -0.76
C ARG A 80 38.15 9.49 -2.19
N ILE A 81 38.97 9.89 -3.17
CA ILE A 81 38.81 9.45 -4.54
C ILE A 81 39.16 7.96 -4.56
N LEU A 82 38.15 7.10 -4.58
CA LEU A 82 38.31 5.65 -4.72
C LEU A 82 38.37 5.31 -6.20
N ASN A 83 39.59 5.11 -6.70
CA ASN A 83 39.85 4.42 -7.96
C ASN A 83 39.98 2.92 -7.67
N GLY A 84 39.13 2.10 -8.31
CA GLY A 84 39.27 0.65 -8.39
C GLY A 84 38.09 -0.14 -7.84
N ASP A 85 37.23 -0.64 -8.75
CA ASP A 85 36.33 -1.81 -8.64
C ASP A 85 35.92 -2.32 -7.24
N GLU A 86 35.50 -1.44 -6.33
CA GLU A 86 34.87 -1.86 -5.07
C GLU A 86 33.48 -2.44 -5.39
N SER A 87 33.27 -3.69 -4.97
CA SER A 87 31.97 -4.35 -5.01
C SER A 87 30.94 -3.48 -4.31
N PHE A 88 29.85 -3.14 -5.02
CA PHE A 88 28.78 -2.29 -4.50
C PHE A 88 28.16 -2.87 -3.23
N ASP A 89 28.21 -2.12 -2.12
CA ASP A 89 27.55 -2.47 -0.86
C ASP A 89 26.20 -1.74 -0.74
N PRO A 90 25.06 -2.44 -0.84
CA PRO A 90 23.74 -1.83 -0.76
C PRO A 90 23.34 -1.36 0.63
N SER A 91 24.13 -1.67 1.66
CA SER A 91 23.88 -1.22 3.03
C SER A 91 24.39 0.19 3.30
N VAL A 92 25.36 0.67 2.53
CA VAL A 92 25.90 2.03 2.67
C VAL A 92 24.83 3.05 2.29
N PRO A 93 24.68 4.17 3.03
CA PRO A 93 23.75 5.24 2.66
C PRO A 93 23.94 5.71 1.21
N PRO A 94 22.86 5.87 0.42
CA PRO A 94 22.98 6.28 -0.97
C PRO A 94 23.54 7.70 -1.11
N PRO A 95 24.26 8.01 -2.20
CA PRO A 95 24.82 9.33 -2.46
C PRO A 95 23.77 10.35 -2.95
N PHE A 96 22.47 10.03 -2.84
CA PHE A 96 21.34 10.86 -3.26
C PHE A 96 20.27 10.93 -2.16
N LYS A 97 19.45 11.96 -2.22
CA LYS A 97 18.35 12.20 -1.29
C LYS A 97 17.01 11.83 -1.93
N LEU A 98 15.99 11.63 -1.10
CA LEU A 98 14.61 11.40 -1.55
C LEU A 98 14.09 12.55 -2.44
N SER A 99 14.56 13.78 -2.20
CA SER A 99 14.24 14.96 -3.01
C SER A 99 14.75 14.85 -4.45
N ASP A 100 15.89 14.19 -4.66
CA ASP A 100 16.53 14.09 -5.97
C ASP A 100 15.74 13.11 -6.85
N ILE A 101 15.31 12.00 -6.26
CA ILE A 101 14.40 11.04 -6.91
C ILE A 101 13.08 11.72 -7.25
N LYS A 102 12.50 12.46 -6.29
CA LYS A 102 11.25 13.20 -6.51
C LYS A 102 11.38 14.23 -7.65
N ALA A 103 12.52 14.89 -7.76
CA ALA A 103 12.77 15.90 -8.79
C ALA A 103 12.89 15.29 -10.20
N ALA A 104 13.34 14.05 -10.31
CA ALA A 104 13.43 13.33 -11.58
C ALA A 104 12.06 12.88 -12.12
N ILE A 105 11.09 12.60 -11.24
CA ILE A 105 9.76 12.13 -11.63
C ILE A 105 8.95 13.26 -12.29
N PRO A 106 8.39 13.06 -13.51
CA PRO A 106 7.56 14.04 -14.19
C PRO A 106 6.38 14.54 -13.34
N LYS A 107 6.09 15.85 -13.42
CA LYS A 107 5.04 16.47 -12.60
C LYS A 107 3.65 15.87 -12.81
N HIS A 108 3.34 15.41 -14.04
CA HIS A 108 2.04 14.82 -14.33
C HIS A 108 1.84 13.45 -13.68
N CYS A 109 2.91 12.71 -13.37
CA CYS A 109 2.80 11.43 -12.65
C CYS A 109 2.18 11.58 -11.25
N TRP A 110 2.22 12.79 -10.68
CA TRP A 110 1.63 13.11 -9.38
C TRP A 110 0.15 13.52 -9.45
N VAL A 111 -0.39 13.68 -10.66
CA VAL A 111 -1.77 14.12 -10.87
C VAL A 111 -2.69 12.92 -10.77
N LYS A 112 -3.62 13.00 -9.82
CA LYS A 112 -4.63 11.97 -9.57
C LYS A 112 -5.88 12.33 -10.34
N ASP A 113 -6.23 11.50 -11.31
CA ASP A 113 -7.47 11.58 -12.09
C ASP A 113 -8.50 10.57 -11.55
N PRO A 114 -9.55 11.03 -10.82
CA PRO A 114 -10.58 10.16 -10.28
C PRO A 114 -11.40 9.45 -11.37
N TRP A 115 -11.54 10.03 -12.56
CA TRP A 115 -12.29 9.43 -13.66
C TRP A 115 -11.51 8.28 -14.26
N LYS A 116 -10.20 8.47 -14.47
CA LYS A 116 -9.32 7.40 -14.90
C LYS A 116 -9.31 6.25 -13.89
N SER A 117 -9.12 6.55 -12.60
CA SER A 117 -9.16 5.54 -11.53
C SER A 117 -10.50 4.78 -11.49
N MET A 118 -11.62 5.49 -11.68
CA MET A 118 -12.95 4.85 -11.73
C MET A 118 -13.19 4.05 -13.01
N ALA A 119 -12.61 4.44 -14.14
CA ALA A 119 -12.66 3.64 -15.36
C ALA A 119 -11.97 2.27 -15.17
N TYR A 120 -10.85 2.20 -14.44
CA TYR A 120 -10.24 0.92 -14.06
C TYR A 120 -11.15 0.08 -13.15
N VAL A 121 -11.83 0.69 -12.19
CA VAL A 121 -12.82 -0.01 -11.35
C VAL A 121 -13.95 -0.59 -12.19
N VAL A 122 -14.56 0.21 -13.08
CA VAL A 122 -15.64 -0.24 -13.95
C VAL A 122 -15.16 -1.37 -14.86
N ARG A 123 -13.99 -1.22 -15.48
CA ARG A 123 -13.36 -2.27 -16.30
C ARG A 123 -13.24 -3.58 -15.53
N ASP A 124 -12.63 -3.53 -14.35
CA ASP A 124 -12.34 -4.74 -13.57
C ASP A 124 -13.61 -5.41 -13.07
N VAL A 125 -14.59 -4.62 -12.61
CA VAL A 125 -15.90 -5.13 -12.18
C VAL A 125 -16.66 -5.78 -13.34
N VAL A 126 -16.66 -5.18 -14.53
CA VAL A 126 -17.27 -5.76 -15.74
C VAL A 126 -16.60 -7.09 -16.09
N VAL A 127 -15.27 -7.17 -16.04
CA VAL A 127 -14.53 -8.42 -16.30
C VAL A 127 -14.88 -9.48 -15.24
N VAL A 128 -14.91 -9.12 -13.95
CA VAL A 128 -15.30 -10.02 -12.85
C VAL A 128 -16.68 -10.63 -13.07
N PHE A 129 -17.69 -9.81 -13.37
CA PHE A 129 -19.04 -10.33 -13.62
C PHE A 129 -19.13 -11.10 -14.94
N GLY A 130 -18.42 -10.66 -15.98
CA GLY A 130 -18.35 -11.34 -17.28
C GLY A 130 -17.75 -12.74 -17.17
N LEU A 131 -16.62 -12.89 -16.46
CA LEU A 131 -15.98 -14.18 -16.20
C LEU A 131 -16.94 -15.12 -15.45
N ALA A 132 -17.60 -14.63 -14.41
CA ALA A 132 -18.54 -15.42 -13.62
C ALA A 132 -19.74 -15.88 -14.46
N ALA A 133 -20.29 -14.98 -15.30
CA ALA A 133 -21.40 -15.31 -16.20
C ALA A 133 -21.01 -16.36 -17.24
N VAL A 134 -19.83 -16.23 -17.86
CA VAL A 134 -19.29 -17.20 -18.83
C VAL A 134 -19.10 -18.56 -18.15
N ALA A 135 -18.48 -18.61 -16.97
CA ALA A 135 -18.26 -19.86 -16.25
C ALA A 135 -19.57 -20.54 -15.83
N ALA A 136 -20.54 -19.76 -15.37
CA ALA A 136 -21.86 -20.27 -15.01
C ALA A 136 -22.65 -20.76 -16.23
N TYR A 137 -22.55 -20.09 -17.38
CA TYR A 137 -23.24 -20.47 -18.62
C TYR A 137 -22.71 -21.78 -19.20
N PHE A 138 -21.38 -21.91 -19.35
CA PHE A 138 -20.78 -23.11 -19.95
C PHE A 138 -20.68 -24.28 -18.97
N ASN A 139 -20.55 -24.01 -17.67
CA ASN A 139 -20.56 -24.96 -16.56
C ASN A 139 -19.88 -26.31 -16.84
N ASN A 140 -18.65 -26.30 -17.34
CA ASN A 140 -17.90 -27.53 -17.63
C ASN A 140 -16.51 -27.51 -16.96
N TRP A 141 -15.94 -28.71 -16.78
CA TRP A 141 -14.69 -28.90 -16.05
C TRP A 141 -13.44 -28.32 -16.72
N VAL A 142 -13.50 -27.96 -18.01
CA VAL A 142 -12.41 -27.25 -18.69
C VAL A 142 -12.46 -25.76 -18.38
N VAL A 143 -13.67 -25.18 -18.32
CA VAL A 143 -13.88 -23.76 -18.05
C VAL A 143 -13.58 -23.41 -16.60
N TRP A 144 -13.90 -24.29 -15.64
CA TRP A 144 -13.75 -24.01 -14.21
C TRP A 144 -12.31 -23.64 -13.78
N PRO A 145 -11.26 -24.42 -14.11
CA PRO A 145 -9.88 -24.04 -13.75
C PRO A 145 -9.41 -22.74 -14.38
N LEU A 146 -9.77 -22.49 -15.66
CA LEU A 146 -9.44 -21.24 -16.35
C LEU A 146 -10.13 -20.05 -15.69
N TYR A 147 -11.43 -20.20 -15.37
CA TYR A 147 -12.20 -19.23 -14.61
C TYR A 147 -11.56 -18.97 -13.24
N TRP A 148 -11.22 -20.00 -12.48
CA TRP A 148 -10.67 -19.83 -11.13
C TRP A 148 -9.39 -19.00 -11.13
N PHE A 149 -8.46 -19.32 -12.04
CA PHE A 149 -7.21 -18.56 -12.16
C PHE A 149 -7.46 -17.11 -12.62
N ALA A 150 -8.28 -16.91 -13.66
CA ALA A 150 -8.58 -15.58 -14.16
C ALA A 150 -9.33 -14.72 -13.13
N GLN A 151 -10.36 -15.29 -12.49
CA GLN A 151 -11.19 -14.64 -11.49
C GLN A 151 -10.39 -14.29 -10.23
N GLY A 152 -9.54 -15.20 -9.74
CA GLY A 152 -8.67 -14.92 -8.60
C GLY A 152 -7.64 -13.83 -8.89
N THR A 153 -7.11 -13.79 -10.13
CA THR A 153 -6.22 -12.71 -10.59
C THR A 153 -6.97 -11.37 -10.69
N MET A 154 -8.24 -11.36 -11.09
CA MET A 154 -9.06 -10.15 -11.08
C MET A 154 -9.44 -9.68 -9.67
N PHE A 155 -9.64 -10.59 -8.71
CA PHE A 155 -9.80 -10.21 -7.30
C PHE A 155 -8.51 -9.57 -6.76
N TRP A 156 -7.34 -10.04 -7.18
CA TRP A 156 -6.07 -9.36 -6.93
C TRP A 156 -6.01 -7.96 -7.58
N ALA A 157 -6.49 -7.79 -8.81
CA ALA A 157 -6.60 -6.46 -9.43
C ALA A 157 -7.51 -5.50 -8.65
N LEU A 158 -8.67 -5.98 -8.17
CA LEU A 158 -9.56 -5.19 -7.30
C LEU A 158 -8.89 -4.80 -5.98
N PHE A 159 -8.07 -5.69 -5.42
CA PHE A 159 -7.29 -5.39 -4.23
C PHE A 159 -6.34 -4.20 -4.46
N VAL A 160 -5.61 -4.19 -5.58
CA VAL A 160 -4.67 -3.11 -5.93
C VAL A 160 -5.40 -1.76 -6.09
N LEU A 161 -6.60 -1.73 -6.68
CA LEU A 161 -7.40 -0.49 -6.76
C LEU A 161 -7.87 0.00 -5.39
N GLY A 162 -8.28 -0.91 -4.49
CA GLY A 162 -8.61 -0.55 -3.11
C GLY A 162 -7.37 -0.13 -2.30
N HIS A 163 -6.20 -0.69 -2.63
CA HIS A 163 -4.90 -0.29 -2.08
C HIS A 163 -4.55 1.15 -2.49
N ASP A 164 -4.75 1.52 -3.76
CA ASP A 164 -4.60 2.91 -4.24
C ASP A 164 -5.54 3.88 -3.52
N CYS A 165 -6.76 3.44 -3.20
CA CYS A 165 -7.65 4.20 -2.34
C CYS A 165 -7.04 4.41 -0.93
N GLY A 166 -6.41 3.37 -0.39
CA GLY A 166 -5.75 3.37 0.91
C GLY A 166 -4.59 4.37 0.99
N HIS A 167 -3.77 4.47 -0.05
CA HIS A 167 -2.71 5.49 -0.16
C HIS A 167 -3.23 6.88 -0.47
N GLY A 168 -4.44 6.94 -1.02
CA GLY A 168 -5.02 8.16 -1.57
C GLY A 168 -4.44 8.53 -2.92
N SER A 169 -3.75 7.61 -3.62
CA SER A 169 -3.33 7.77 -5.01
C SER A 169 -4.50 7.66 -5.99
N PHE A 170 -5.58 6.97 -5.60
CA PHE A 170 -6.81 6.84 -6.39
C PHE A 170 -7.47 8.19 -6.73
N SER A 171 -7.56 9.10 -5.75
CA SER A 171 -8.09 10.45 -5.92
C SER A 171 -7.62 11.41 -4.82
N ASN A 172 -7.72 12.72 -5.06
CA ASN A 172 -7.48 13.73 -4.03
C ASN A 172 -8.63 13.86 -3.00
N ASN A 173 -9.76 13.15 -3.18
CA ASN A 173 -10.91 13.21 -2.28
C ASN A 173 -10.90 12.02 -1.29
N PRO A 174 -10.62 12.25 0.01
CA PRO A 174 -10.55 11.17 1.00
C PRO A 174 -11.87 10.41 1.16
N LYS A 175 -13.02 11.05 0.94
CA LYS A 175 -14.33 10.40 1.02
C LYS A 175 -14.53 9.44 -0.14
N LEU A 176 -14.18 9.86 -1.37
CA LEU A 176 -14.24 9.00 -2.54
C LEU A 176 -13.36 7.77 -2.35
N ASN A 177 -12.11 7.98 -1.91
CA ASN A 177 -11.18 6.89 -1.61
C ASN A 177 -11.75 5.97 -0.51
N SER A 178 -12.37 6.52 0.53
CA SER A 178 -12.99 5.69 1.57
C SER A 178 -14.14 4.85 1.04
N VAL A 179 -15.06 5.41 0.26
CA VAL A 179 -16.19 4.69 -0.30
C VAL A 179 -15.73 3.62 -1.30
N ALA A 180 -14.91 4.00 -2.28
CA ALA A 180 -14.39 3.08 -3.28
C ALA A 180 -13.56 1.96 -2.64
N GLY A 181 -12.68 2.30 -1.70
CA GLY A 181 -11.88 1.34 -0.96
C GLY A 181 -12.72 0.31 -0.21
N HIS A 182 -13.77 0.74 0.51
CA HIS A 182 -14.67 -0.21 1.18
C HIS A 182 -15.40 -1.13 0.21
N LEU A 183 -15.92 -0.61 -0.91
CA LEU A 183 -16.61 -1.41 -1.91
C LEU A 183 -15.68 -2.47 -2.52
N LEU A 184 -14.49 -2.05 -2.94
CA LEU A 184 -13.49 -2.92 -3.55
C LEU A 184 -13.01 -3.97 -2.56
N HIS A 185 -12.48 -3.57 -1.40
CA HIS A 185 -11.88 -4.48 -0.43
C HIS A 185 -12.90 -5.37 0.27
N SER A 186 -14.07 -4.85 0.66
CA SER A 186 -15.06 -5.68 1.35
C SER A 186 -15.59 -6.77 0.43
N SER A 187 -15.72 -6.51 -0.88
CA SER A 187 -16.17 -7.51 -1.86
C SER A 187 -15.26 -8.74 -1.97
N ILE A 188 -13.99 -8.59 -1.57
CA ILE A 188 -12.97 -9.64 -1.53
C ILE A 188 -12.50 -9.91 -0.10
N LEU A 189 -13.37 -9.71 0.90
CA LEU A 189 -13.13 -10.02 2.32
C LEU A 189 -11.87 -9.39 2.91
N VAL A 190 -11.54 -8.17 2.49
CA VAL A 190 -10.49 -7.34 3.11
C VAL A 190 -11.14 -6.23 3.96
N PRO A 191 -10.83 -6.13 5.27
CA PRO A 191 -11.33 -5.03 6.10
C PRO A 191 -10.58 -3.74 5.76
N TYR A 192 -11.14 -2.93 4.85
CA TYR A 192 -10.46 -1.79 4.22
C TYR A 192 -9.63 -0.92 5.17
N HIS A 193 -10.21 -0.35 6.23
CA HIS A 193 -9.48 0.52 7.15
C HIS A 193 -8.50 -0.25 8.04
N GLY A 194 -8.86 -1.44 8.50
CA GLY A 194 -7.97 -2.29 9.28
C GLY A 194 -6.69 -2.56 8.49
N TRP A 195 -6.83 -3.02 7.25
CA TRP A 195 -5.72 -3.27 6.33
C TRP A 195 -5.01 -1.98 5.89
N ARG A 196 -5.74 -0.90 5.55
CA ARG A 196 -5.14 0.39 5.15
C ARG A 196 -4.20 0.93 6.22
N ILE A 197 -4.58 0.81 7.49
CA ILE A 197 -3.77 1.32 8.61
C ILE A 197 -2.53 0.46 8.81
N SER A 198 -2.64 -0.88 8.82
CA SER A 198 -1.44 -1.74 8.91
C SER A 198 -0.51 -1.56 7.73
N HIS A 199 -1.06 -1.44 6.53
CA HIS A 199 -0.30 -1.19 5.32
C HIS A 199 0.37 0.19 5.34
N ARG A 200 -0.28 1.24 5.84
CA ARG A 200 0.37 2.53 6.09
C ARG A 200 1.54 2.39 7.07
N THR A 201 1.39 1.60 8.14
CA THR A 201 2.47 1.31 9.08
C THR A 201 3.64 0.60 8.40
N HIS A 202 3.37 -0.37 7.52
CA HIS A 202 4.38 -1.03 6.68
C HIS A 202 5.14 -0.01 5.82
N HIS A 203 4.45 0.84 5.04
CA HIS A 203 5.13 1.87 4.24
C HIS A 203 5.90 2.90 5.06
N GLN A 204 5.49 3.19 6.29
CA GLN A 204 6.22 4.10 7.16
C GLN A 204 7.50 3.48 7.73
N ASN A 205 7.61 2.15 7.75
CA ASN A 205 8.66 1.41 8.44
C ASN A 205 9.33 0.34 7.58
N HIS A 206 9.14 0.35 6.25
CA HIS A 206 9.68 -0.68 5.37
C HIS A 206 11.19 -0.86 5.58
N GLY A 207 11.66 -2.10 5.56
CA GLY A 207 13.08 -2.42 5.79
C GLY A 207 13.57 -2.20 7.24
N HIS A 208 12.68 -1.89 8.19
CA HIS A 208 12.98 -1.88 9.62
C HIS A 208 12.64 -3.24 10.25
N VAL A 209 13.55 -3.82 11.05
CA VAL A 209 13.34 -5.18 11.61
C VAL A 209 12.12 -5.27 12.54
N GLU A 210 11.94 -4.31 13.45
CA GLU A 210 10.91 -4.35 14.50
C GLU A 210 9.61 -3.65 14.11
N ASN A 211 9.73 -2.52 13.39
CA ASN A 211 8.60 -1.62 13.17
C ASN A 211 7.80 -1.95 11.90
N ASP A 212 8.41 -2.65 10.94
CA ASP A 212 7.71 -3.10 9.73
C ASP A 212 6.65 -4.17 10.08
N GLU A 213 5.52 -4.16 9.40
CA GLU A 213 4.30 -4.88 9.77
C GLU A 213 4.10 -6.21 9.05
N SER A 214 4.45 -6.27 7.77
CA SER A 214 4.16 -7.41 6.90
C SER A 214 5.44 -8.02 6.38
N TRP A 215 5.54 -9.35 6.42
CA TRP A 215 6.69 -10.12 5.93
C TRP A 215 8.07 -9.64 6.42
N HIS A 216 8.15 -8.92 7.53
CA HIS A 216 9.42 -8.49 8.12
C HIS A 216 10.21 -9.69 8.69
N PRO A 217 11.54 -9.59 8.81
CA PRO A 217 12.36 -10.65 9.37
C PRO A 217 12.03 -10.84 10.84
N LEU A 218 12.07 -12.09 11.27
CA LEU A 218 11.98 -12.40 12.68
C LEU A 218 13.38 -12.34 13.30
N PRO A 219 13.57 -11.61 14.42
CA PRO A 219 14.74 -11.80 15.26
C PRO A 219 14.89 -13.27 15.66
N GLU A 220 16.13 -13.76 15.71
CA GLU A 220 16.46 -15.16 15.98
C GLU A 220 15.75 -15.70 17.23
N LYS A 221 15.70 -14.91 18.31
CA LYS A 221 14.98 -15.28 19.53
C LYS A 221 13.49 -15.51 19.30
N ILE A 222 12.83 -14.69 18.48
CA ILE A 222 11.39 -14.87 18.16
C ILE A 222 11.22 -16.12 17.30
N TYR A 223 12.05 -16.26 16.26
CA TYR A 223 12.02 -17.41 15.36
C TYR A 223 12.18 -18.76 16.08
N LYS A 224 13.15 -18.87 16.99
CA LYS A 224 13.40 -20.10 17.77
C LYS A 224 12.26 -20.46 18.73
N ASN A 225 11.47 -19.47 19.16
CA ASN A 225 10.35 -19.67 20.07
C ASN A 225 9.00 -19.87 19.35
N LEU A 226 8.98 -19.88 18.01
CA LEU A 226 7.75 -20.19 17.27
C LEU A 226 7.32 -21.64 17.48
N ASP A 227 6.02 -21.85 17.65
CA ASP A 227 5.45 -23.19 17.59
C ASP A 227 5.53 -23.76 16.16
N SER A 228 5.47 -25.09 16.06
CA SER A 228 5.62 -25.81 14.79
C SER A 228 4.54 -25.46 13.76
N VAL A 229 3.33 -25.08 14.18
CA VAL A 229 2.25 -24.71 13.26
C VAL A 229 2.53 -23.35 12.65
N THR A 230 2.87 -22.35 13.47
CA THR A 230 3.25 -21.01 13.00
C THR A 230 4.48 -21.06 12.10
N LYS A 231 5.47 -21.89 12.46
CA LYS A 231 6.69 -22.08 11.65
C LYS A 231 6.36 -22.68 10.27
N LYS A 232 5.54 -23.74 10.22
CA LYS A 232 5.06 -24.32 8.95
C LYS A 232 4.25 -23.32 8.13
N LEU A 233 3.33 -22.59 8.76
CA LEU A 233 2.49 -21.60 8.10
C LEU A 233 3.34 -20.49 7.46
N ARG A 234 4.42 -20.05 8.11
CA ARG A 234 5.23 -18.93 7.63
C ARG A 234 6.32 -19.33 6.63
N PHE A 235 6.84 -20.56 6.70
CA PHE A 235 8.04 -20.93 5.94
C PHE A 235 7.91 -22.18 5.06
N THR A 236 6.84 -22.97 5.17
CA THR A 236 6.69 -24.23 4.42
C THR A 236 5.63 -24.11 3.32
N LEU A 237 6.04 -24.03 2.05
CA LEU A 237 5.10 -23.99 0.93
C LEU A 237 4.14 -25.19 0.92
N PRO A 238 2.85 -25.00 0.59
CA PRO A 238 2.24 -23.76 0.10
C PRO A 238 1.64 -22.85 1.19
N PHE A 239 1.76 -23.20 2.47
CA PHE A 239 1.05 -22.53 3.57
C PHE A 239 1.30 -21.02 3.70
N PRO A 240 2.51 -20.47 3.44
CA PRO A 240 2.76 -19.04 3.43
C PRO A 240 1.86 -18.25 2.47
N LEU A 241 1.42 -18.89 1.38
CA LEU A 241 0.53 -18.29 0.38
C LEU A 241 -0.95 -18.27 0.82
N LEU A 242 -1.25 -18.76 2.02
CA LEU A 242 -2.59 -18.76 2.60
C LEU A 242 -2.59 -18.05 3.96
N ALA A 243 -1.54 -17.28 4.25
CA ALA A 243 -1.31 -16.68 5.56
C ALA A 243 -2.13 -15.41 5.77
N TYR A 244 -2.52 -14.70 4.70
CA TYR A 244 -3.19 -13.40 4.81
C TYR A 244 -4.46 -13.39 5.69
N PRO A 245 -5.41 -14.35 5.56
CA PRO A 245 -6.52 -14.42 6.50
C PRO A 245 -6.04 -14.60 7.95
N ILE A 246 -5.01 -15.39 8.23
CA ILE A 246 -4.51 -15.55 9.60
C ILE A 246 -3.87 -14.25 10.10
N TYR A 247 -3.13 -13.55 9.24
CA TYR A 247 -2.54 -12.24 9.51
C TYR A 247 -3.61 -11.18 9.87
N LEU A 248 -4.80 -11.22 9.24
CA LEU A 248 -5.87 -10.29 9.58
C LEU A 248 -6.35 -10.46 11.03
N TRP A 249 -6.37 -11.68 11.57
CA TRP A 249 -6.84 -11.96 12.93
C TRP A 249 -5.74 -11.85 13.99
N GLY A 250 -4.50 -12.22 13.65
CA GLY A 250 -3.40 -12.36 14.62
C GLY A 250 -2.14 -11.55 14.35
N ARG A 251 -2.04 -10.83 13.22
CA ARG A 251 -0.83 -10.14 12.72
C ARG A 251 0.38 -11.07 12.52
N SER A 252 1.51 -10.49 12.16
CA SER A 252 2.79 -11.22 11.99
C SER A 252 3.31 -11.74 13.34
N PRO A 253 4.05 -12.88 13.38
CA PRO A 253 4.65 -13.37 14.60
C PRO A 253 5.54 -12.32 15.29
N GLY A 254 5.43 -12.22 16.61
CA GLY A 254 6.08 -11.15 17.39
C GLY A 254 5.23 -9.88 17.54
N LYS A 255 4.05 -9.81 16.89
CA LYS A 255 3.09 -8.72 17.04
C LYS A 255 1.75 -9.22 17.58
N THR A 256 0.99 -8.33 18.22
CA THR A 256 -0.30 -8.64 18.85
C THR A 256 -1.43 -7.79 18.29
N GLY A 257 -2.64 -8.35 18.29
CA GLY A 257 -3.86 -7.64 17.90
C GLY A 257 -4.44 -8.11 16.58
N SER A 258 -5.50 -7.44 16.14
CA SER A 258 -6.36 -7.86 15.03
C SER A 258 -6.77 -6.66 14.19
N HIS A 259 -6.93 -6.88 12.88
CA HIS A 259 -7.40 -5.88 11.93
C HIS A 259 -8.88 -5.53 12.10
N PHE A 260 -9.63 -6.36 12.85
CA PHE A 260 -11.07 -6.17 13.09
C PHE A 260 -11.37 -5.55 14.46
N HIS A 261 -10.41 -5.60 15.39
CA HIS A 261 -10.62 -5.17 16.76
C HIS A 261 -10.24 -3.70 16.94
N PRO A 262 -11.18 -2.79 17.26
CA PRO A 262 -10.91 -1.35 17.27
C PRO A 262 -9.89 -0.92 18.33
N ASN A 263 -9.71 -1.71 19.40
CA ASN A 263 -8.71 -1.46 20.43
C ASN A 263 -7.41 -2.26 20.21
N SER A 264 -7.19 -2.82 19.02
CA SER A 264 -5.91 -3.46 18.66
C SER A 264 -4.75 -2.49 18.78
N ASP A 265 -3.58 -2.99 19.20
CA ASP A 265 -2.31 -2.24 19.26
C ASP A 265 -1.85 -1.71 17.89
N LEU A 266 -2.52 -2.14 16.82
CA LEU A 266 -2.31 -1.66 15.45
C LEU A 266 -2.85 -0.22 15.23
N PHE A 267 -3.80 0.22 16.05
CA PHE A 267 -4.58 1.43 15.78
C PHE A 267 -4.41 2.49 16.87
N VAL A 268 -4.34 3.76 16.47
CA VAL A 268 -4.44 4.86 17.45
C VAL A 268 -5.90 5.11 17.84
N PRO A 269 -6.20 5.69 19.02
CA PRO A 269 -7.58 5.85 19.49
C PRO A 269 -8.54 6.57 18.52
N ASN A 270 -8.03 7.49 17.70
CA ASN A 270 -8.84 8.23 16.73
C ASN A 270 -9.24 7.39 15.50
N GLU A 271 -8.65 6.22 15.29
CA GLU A 271 -8.93 5.33 14.16
C GLU A 271 -9.97 4.25 14.49
N ARG A 272 -10.41 4.16 15.76
CA ARG A 272 -11.38 3.16 16.22
C ARG A 272 -12.65 3.10 15.38
N LYS A 273 -13.19 4.26 14.99
CA LYS A 273 -14.42 4.35 14.18
C LYS A 273 -14.21 3.86 12.75
N ASP A 274 -13.03 4.08 12.18
CA ASP A 274 -12.66 3.58 10.86
C ASP A 274 -12.64 2.05 10.89
N VAL A 275 -12.02 1.45 11.91
CA VAL A 275 -11.97 -0.01 12.08
C VAL A 275 -13.36 -0.60 12.25
N ILE A 276 -14.22 -0.02 13.11
CA ILE A 276 -15.61 -0.47 13.29
C ILE A 276 -16.36 -0.44 11.94
N THR A 277 -16.22 0.64 11.19
CA THR A 277 -16.90 0.79 9.88
C THR A 277 -16.48 -0.33 8.93
N SER A 278 -15.18 -0.59 8.79
CA SER A 278 -14.69 -1.66 7.92
C SER A 278 -15.06 -3.06 8.41
N THR A 279 -15.08 -3.31 9.72
CA THR A 279 -15.54 -4.58 10.28
C THR A 279 -17.03 -4.80 9.97
N VAL A 280 -17.87 -3.75 10.04
CA VAL A 280 -19.29 -3.84 9.63
C VAL A 280 -19.43 -4.12 8.13
N CYS A 281 -18.70 -3.42 7.26
CA CYS A 281 -18.74 -3.67 5.81
C CYS A 281 -18.29 -5.09 5.45
N TRP A 282 -17.21 -5.57 6.09
CA TRP A 282 -16.72 -6.93 5.92
C TRP A 282 -17.76 -7.96 6.39
N THR A 283 -18.37 -7.75 7.56
CA THR A 283 -19.41 -8.64 8.11
C THR A 283 -20.64 -8.68 7.21
N ALA A 284 -21.03 -7.53 6.64
CA ALA A 284 -22.11 -7.46 5.67
C ALA A 284 -21.80 -8.28 4.41
N MET A 285 -20.56 -8.23 3.90
CA MET A 285 -20.17 -9.10 2.77
C MET A 285 -20.25 -10.59 3.14
N VAL A 286 -19.77 -10.98 4.32
CA VAL A 286 -19.88 -12.38 4.78
C VAL A 286 -21.34 -12.81 4.86
N ALA A 287 -22.24 -11.97 5.37
CA ALA A 287 -23.67 -12.24 5.41
C ALA A 287 -24.28 -12.38 4.00
N ILE A 288 -23.86 -11.55 3.05
CA ILE A 288 -24.25 -11.67 1.63
C ILE A 288 -23.79 -13.01 1.05
N LEU A 289 -22.53 -13.38 1.25
CA LEU A 289 -21.98 -14.66 0.77
C LEU A 289 -22.71 -15.85 1.41
N ALA A 290 -22.99 -15.80 2.72
CA ALA A 290 -23.76 -16.84 3.40
C ALA A 290 -25.18 -16.94 2.81
N GLY A 291 -25.86 -15.82 2.60
CA GLY A 291 -27.18 -15.78 1.96
C GLY A 291 -27.15 -16.37 0.54
N LEU A 292 -26.17 -16.00 -0.28
CA LEU A 292 -25.96 -16.57 -1.60
C LEU A 292 -25.70 -18.09 -1.52
N SER A 293 -24.94 -18.55 -0.53
CA SER A 293 -24.71 -19.99 -0.29
C SER A 293 -26.01 -20.77 -0.09
N PHE A 294 -27.01 -20.18 0.58
CA PHE A 294 -28.32 -20.81 0.76
C PHE A 294 -29.18 -20.78 -0.51
N ILE A 295 -29.02 -19.76 -1.36
CA ILE A 295 -29.81 -19.60 -2.60
C ILE A 295 -29.29 -20.50 -3.73
N MET A 296 -27.98 -20.48 -4.01
CA MET A 296 -27.39 -21.24 -5.13
C MET A 296 -26.69 -22.54 -4.71
N GLY A 297 -26.62 -22.81 -3.40
CA GLY A 297 -25.92 -23.95 -2.85
C GLY A 297 -24.43 -23.69 -2.56
N PRO A 298 -23.87 -24.30 -1.51
CA PRO A 298 -22.51 -24.03 -1.06
C PRO A 298 -21.44 -24.42 -2.08
N VAL A 299 -21.66 -25.49 -2.87
CA VAL A 299 -20.71 -25.93 -3.90
C VAL A 299 -20.61 -24.91 -5.03
N GLN A 300 -21.74 -24.32 -5.45
CA GLN A 300 -21.71 -23.32 -6.50
C GLN A 300 -21.06 -22.02 -6.04
N LEU A 301 -21.34 -21.58 -4.81
CA LEU A 301 -20.65 -20.44 -4.21
C LEU A 301 -19.14 -20.68 -4.06
N LEU A 302 -18.75 -21.88 -3.64
CA LEU A 302 -17.34 -22.27 -3.56
C LEU A 302 -16.66 -22.16 -4.93
N LYS A 303 -17.30 -22.65 -5.99
CA LYS A 303 -16.76 -22.59 -7.36
C LYS A 303 -16.69 -21.16 -7.89
N LEU A 304 -17.72 -20.34 -7.67
CA LEU A 304 -17.80 -18.98 -8.20
C LEU A 304 -16.98 -17.96 -7.41
N TYR A 305 -16.87 -18.12 -6.09
CA TYR A 305 -16.26 -17.13 -5.22
C TYR A 305 -15.13 -17.71 -4.36
N GLY A 306 -15.37 -18.84 -3.68
CA GLY A 306 -14.43 -19.39 -2.71
C GLY A 306 -13.07 -19.80 -3.28
N ILE A 307 -13.04 -20.55 -4.39
CA ILE A 307 -11.79 -20.96 -5.05
C ILE A 307 -11.06 -19.75 -5.65
N PRO A 308 -11.72 -18.83 -6.40
CA PRO A 308 -11.09 -17.58 -6.82
C PRO A 308 -10.55 -16.74 -5.67
N TYR A 309 -11.26 -16.66 -4.54
CA TYR A 309 -10.82 -15.96 -3.35
C TYR A 309 -9.53 -16.56 -2.78
N SER A 310 -9.42 -17.89 -2.70
CA SER A 310 -8.17 -18.55 -2.30
C SER A 310 -7.00 -18.23 -3.24
N ILE A 311 -7.24 -18.17 -4.55
CA ILE A 311 -6.21 -17.78 -5.53
C ILE A 311 -5.81 -16.31 -5.36
N PHE A 312 -6.76 -15.42 -5.06
CA PHE A 312 -6.47 -14.03 -4.70
C PHE A 312 -5.58 -13.94 -3.46
N VAL A 313 -5.90 -14.70 -2.41
CA VAL A 313 -5.08 -14.76 -1.19
C VAL A 313 -3.65 -15.21 -1.51
N MET A 314 -3.51 -16.23 -2.36
CA MET A 314 -2.19 -16.68 -2.84
C MET A 314 -1.44 -15.60 -3.63
N TRP A 315 -2.14 -14.84 -4.48
CA TRP A 315 -1.55 -13.69 -5.19
C TRP A 315 -1.05 -12.62 -4.22
N LEU A 316 -1.87 -12.26 -3.24
CA LEU A 316 -1.55 -11.22 -2.26
C LEU A 316 -0.29 -11.59 -1.47
N ASP A 317 -0.25 -12.80 -0.91
CA ASP A 317 0.90 -13.26 -0.13
C ASP A 317 2.16 -13.43 -1.01
N LEU A 318 1.99 -13.97 -2.24
CA LEU A 318 3.09 -14.13 -3.20
C LEU A 318 3.74 -12.79 -3.57
N VAL A 319 2.93 -11.82 -4.01
CA VAL A 319 3.40 -10.53 -4.50
C VAL A 319 4.02 -9.73 -3.37
N THR A 320 3.33 -9.66 -2.23
CA THR A 320 3.85 -8.96 -1.05
C THR A 320 5.17 -9.59 -0.60
N TYR A 321 5.30 -10.91 -0.55
CA TYR A 321 6.57 -11.53 -0.18
C TYR A 321 7.69 -11.21 -1.19
N LEU A 322 7.46 -11.42 -2.49
CA LEU A 322 8.47 -11.29 -3.54
C LEU A 322 8.96 -9.85 -3.76
N HIS A 323 8.16 -8.87 -3.39
CA HIS A 323 8.57 -7.47 -3.41
C HIS A 323 9.51 -7.07 -2.26
N HIS A 324 9.63 -7.91 -1.23
CA HIS A 324 10.50 -7.66 -0.08
C HIS A 324 11.58 -8.75 0.10
N HIS A 325 11.57 -9.81 -0.71
CA HIS A 325 12.41 -10.99 -0.56
C HIS A 325 12.86 -11.58 -1.91
N GLY A 326 13.85 -12.48 -1.86
CA GLY A 326 14.23 -13.31 -3.00
C GLY A 326 15.05 -12.59 -4.06
N HIS A 327 15.87 -11.63 -3.69
CA HIS A 327 16.95 -11.17 -4.56
C HIS A 327 18.13 -12.15 -4.47
N ASP A 328 18.97 -12.22 -5.51
CA ASP A 328 20.11 -13.16 -5.54
C ASP A 328 21.18 -12.76 -4.51
N GLU A 329 21.37 -11.46 -4.30
CA GLU A 329 22.13 -10.88 -3.19
C GLU A 329 21.21 -10.57 -2.00
N LYS A 330 21.65 -10.90 -0.78
CA LYS A 330 20.88 -10.59 0.44
C LYS A 330 20.78 -9.08 0.63
N LEU A 331 19.56 -8.62 0.89
CA LEU A 331 19.29 -7.21 1.17
C LEU A 331 19.41 -6.93 2.66
N PRO A 332 19.95 -5.76 3.04
CA PRO A 332 20.07 -5.36 4.44
C PRO A 332 18.69 -5.07 5.03
N TRP A 333 18.55 -5.34 6.31
CA TRP A 333 17.48 -4.85 7.16
C TRP A 333 18.11 -4.00 8.26
N TYR A 334 17.41 -2.94 8.65
CA TYR A 334 17.99 -1.90 9.50
C TYR A 334 17.28 -1.80 10.85
N ARG A 335 18.02 -1.31 11.84
CA ARG A 335 17.53 -0.92 13.17
C ARG A 335 18.04 0.46 13.54
N GLY A 336 17.44 1.05 14.57
CA GLY A 336 17.97 2.21 15.26
C GLY A 336 18.32 3.38 14.32
N LYS A 337 19.55 3.87 14.41
CA LYS A 337 20.02 5.02 13.62
C LYS A 337 20.39 4.68 12.18
N GLU A 338 20.61 3.41 11.87
CA GLU A 338 20.92 2.97 10.51
C GLU A 338 19.67 2.98 9.62
N TRP A 339 18.49 2.83 10.21
CA TRP A 339 17.25 2.91 9.45
C TRP A 339 16.93 4.35 9.03
N SER A 340 16.56 4.51 7.76
CA SER A 340 15.87 5.70 7.26
C SER A 340 14.83 5.27 6.23
N TYR A 341 13.79 6.08 6.04
CA TYR A 341 12.73 5.82 5.07
C TYR A 341 13.28 5.54 3.66
N LEU A 342 14.32 6.27 3.23
CA LEU A 342 14.96 6.05 1.93
C LEU A 342 15.71 4.72 1.90
N ARG A 343 16.61 4.46 2.87
CA ARG A 343 17.38 3.21 2.91
C ARG A 343 16.48 1.98 2.95
N GLY A 344 15.42 2.00 3.74
CA GLY A 344 14.44 0.92 3.78
C GLY A 344 13.65 0.78 2.48
N GLY A 345 13.33 1.87 1.79
CA GLY A 345 12.62 1.80 0.49
C GLY A 345 13.49 1.15 -0.59
N LEU A 346 14.80 1.35 -0.54
CA LEU A 346 15.79 0.78 -1.48
C LEU A 346 16.04 -0.73 -1.27
N THR A 347 15.48 -1.33 -0.21
CA THR A 347 15.51 -2.79 0.01
C THR A 347 14.29 -3.51 -0.57
N THR A 348 13.34 -2.75 -1.12
CA THR A 348 12.23 -3.35 -1.87
C THR A 348 12.65 -3.70 -3.30
N LEU A 349 11.87 -4.55 -3.96
CA LEU A 349 12.21 -5.14 -5.24
C LEU A 349 11.07 -5.00 -6.23
N ASP A 350 11.40 -4.50 -7.42
CA ASP A 350 10.50 -4.60 -8.56
C ASP A 350 10.45 -6.04 -9.06
N ARG A 351 9.30 -6.46 -9.58
CA ARG A 351 9.08 -7.79 -10.17
C ARG A 351 8.26 -7.68 -11.44
N ASP A 352 8.69 -8.42 -12.46
CA ASP A 352 7.98 -8.51 -13.74
C ASP A 352 7.05 -9.73 -13.73
N TYR A 353 5.74 -9.52 -13.81
CA TYR A 353 4.72 -10.57 -13.81
C TYR A 353 4.21 -10.95 -15.22
N GLY A 354 4.90 -10.51 -16.28
CA GLY A 354 4.55 -10.83 -17.66
C GLY A 354 3.22 -10.18 -18.07
N TRP A 355 2.30 -10.94 -18.66
CA TRP A 355 0.99 -10.43 -19.07
C TRP A 355 0.13 -9.92 -17.91
N ILE A 356 0.44 -10.35 -16.68
CA ILE A 356 -0.32 -9.98 -15.49
C ILE A 356 -0.02 -8.54 -15.04
N ASN A 357 1.10 -7.93 -15.47
CA ASN A 357 1.45 -6.54 -15.13
C ASN A 357 0.33 -5.54 -15.41
N ASN A 358 -0.30 -5.61 -16.59
CA ASN A 358 -1.41 -4.70 -16.91
C ASN A 358 -2.71 -5.05 -16.17
N ILE A 359 -2.87 -6.30 -15.72
CA ILE A 359 -4.07 -6.78 -15.04
C ILE A 359 -4.06 -6.29 -13.60
N HIS A 360 -2.96 -6.48 -12.89
CA HIS A 360 -2.79 -6.03 -11.49
C HIS A 360 -2.26 -4.60 -11.37
N HIS A 361 -2.44 -3.79 -12.42
CA HIS A 361 -2.18 -2.35 -12.40
C HIS A 361 -0.71 -1.99 -12.12
N ASP A 362 0.23 -2.71 -12.71
CA ASP A 362 1.67 -2.44 -12.65
C ASP A 362 2.25 -2.32 -11.23
N ILE A 363 1.60 -2.90 -10.22
CA ILE A 363 2.06 -2.87 -8.82
C ILE A 363 3.44 -3.52 -8.63
N GLY A 364 3.91 -4.28 -9.63
CA GLY A 364 5.27 -4.81 -9.70
C GLY A 364 6.38 -3.75 -9.69
N THR A 365 6.09 -2.48 -9.99
CA THR A 365 7.03 -1.35 -9.82
C THR A 365 7.03 -0.87 -8.37
N HIS A 366 7.50 -1.71 -7.48
CA HIS A 366 7.32 -1.60 -6.04
C HIS A 366 8.25 -0.60 -5.35
N VAL A 367 9.46 -0.36 -5.88
CA VAL A 367 10.44 0.56 -5.26
C VAL A 367 9.92 1.99 -5.23
N ILE A 368 9.48 2.52 -6.38
CA ILE A 368 8.90 3.86 -6.46
C ILE A 368 7.56 3.92 -5.74
N HIS A 369 6.77 2.86 -5.82
CA HIS A 369 5.54 2.76 -5.06
C HIS A 369 5.80 2.90 -3.54
N HIS A 370 6.85 2.26 -3.00
CA HIS A 370 7.21 2.38 -1.59
C HIS A 370 7.72 3.76 -1.19
N LEU A 371 8.54 4.38 -2.03
CA LEU A 371 9.10 5.71 -1.79
C LEU A 371 8.06 6.82 -1.97
N PHE A 372 7.10 6.62 -2.87
CA PHE A 372 6.09 7.61 -3.26
C PHE A 372 4.72 6.97 -3.52
N PRO A 373 4.05 6.41 -2.49
CA PRO A 373 2.78 5.69 -2.65
C PRO A 373 1.61 6.58 -3.11
N GLN A 374 1.83 7.89 -3.20
CA GLN A 374 0.85 8.86 -3.68
C GLN A 374 0.75 8.92 -5.22
N ILE A 375 1.70 8.32 -5.94
CA ILE A 375 1.68 8.21 -7.40
C ILE A 375 0.61 7.16 -7.78
N PRO A 376 -0.37 7.49 -8.63
CA PRO A 376 -1.35 6.53 -9.12
C PRO A 376 -0.70 5.38 -9.88
N HIS A 377 -1.27 4.18 -9.80
CA HIS A 377 -0.76 2.99 -10.47
C HIS A 377 -0.45 3.21 -11.97
N TYR A 378 -1.33 3.93 -12.68
CA TYR A 378 -1.20 4.21 -14.11
C TYR A 378 -0.08 5.20 -14.48
N HIS A 379 0.71 5.65 -13.51
CA HIS A 379 1.91 6.46 -13.69
C HIS A 379 3.17 5.82 -13.07
N LEU A 380 3.05 4.67 -12.39
CA LEU A 380 4.18 4.09 -11.67
C LEU A 380 5.31 3.66 -12.61
N VAL A 381 5.00 3.03 -13.74
CA VAL A 381 6.02 2.63 -14.73
C VAL A 381 6.83 3.83 -15.21
N GLU A 382 6.15 4.91 -15.60
CA GLU A 382 6.81 6.14 -16.05
C GLU A 382 7.65 6.79 -14.94
N ALA A 383 7.11 6.84 -13.72
CA ALA A 383 7.83 7.37 -12.56
C ALA A 383 9.08 6.54 -12.22
N THR A 384 9.00 5.22 -12.35
CA THR A 384 10.14 4.30 -12.18
C THR A 384 11.19 4.55 -13.23
N GLU A 385 10.85 4.56 -14.51
CA GLU A 385 11.82 4.82 -15.58
C GLU A 385 12.53 6.17 -15.41
N ALA A 386 11.81 7.21 -14.98
CA ALA A 386 12.40 8.53 -14.73
C ALA A 386 13.33 8.55 -13.50
N ALA A 387 13.07 7.72 -12.50
CA ALA A 387 13.85 7.66 -11.27
C ALA A 387 15.11 6.78 -11.37
N LYS A 388 15.12 5.77 -12.26
CA LYS A 388 16.23 4.82 -12.44
C LYS A 388 17.62 5.48 -12.54
N PRO A 389 17.83 6.56 -13.33
CA PRO A 389 19.14 7.20 -13.43
C PRO A 389 19.64 7.78 -12.10
N VAL A 390 18.74 8.25 -11.24
CA VAL A 390 19.09 8.79 -9.91
C VAL A 390 19.42 7.65 -8.95
N LEU A 391 18.65 6.56 -8.99
CA LEU A 391 18.85 5.40 -8.12
C LEU A 391 20.16 4.66 -8.43
N GLY A 392 20.60 4.63 -9.70
CA GLY A 392 21.85 4.03 -10.11
C GLY A 392 21.98 2.58 -9.65
N LYS A 393 23.11 2.23 -9.03
CA LYS A 393 23.39 0.86 -8.52
C LYS A 393 22.42 0.39 -7.42
N TYR A 394 21.68 1.28 -6.77
CA TYR A 394 20.69 0.89 -5.76
C TYR A 394 19.38 0.37 -6.37
N TYR A 395 19.14 0.62 -7.67
CA TYR A 395 18.00 0.03 -8.37
C TYR A 395 18.38 -1.32 -8.98
N ARG A 396 17.53 -2.32 -8.77
CA ARG A 396 17.72 -3.69 -9.26
C ARG A 396 16.71 -3.96 -10.35
N GLU A 397 17.18 -3.97 -11.59
CA GLU A 397 16.33 -4.28 -12.74
C GLU A 397 15.71 -5.68 -12.58
N PRO A 398 14.37 -5.80 -12.65
CA PRO A 398 13.73 -7.10 -12.58
C PRO A 398 14.07 -7.94 -13.81
N LYS A 399 14.37 -9.22 -13.59
CA LYS A 399 14.42 -10.19 -14.68
C LYS A 399 13.08 -10.20 -15.42
N ARG A 400 13.11 -10.11 -16.76
CA ARG A 400 11.90 -10.13 -17.57
C ARG A 400 11.19 -11.49 -17.54
N SER A 401 9.88 -11.44 -17.39
CA SER A 401 9.01 -12.62 -17.49
C SER A 401 8.69 -12.96 -18.95
N GLY A 402 8.40 -14.24 -19.21
CA GLY A 402 7.62 -14.62 -20.40
C GLY A 402 6.15 -14.20 -20.24
N PRO A 403 5.22 -14.80 -21.00
CA PRO A 403 3.78 -14.56 -20.80
C PRO A 403 3.31 -14.75 -19.36
N LEU A 404 3.82 -15.82 -18.71
CA LEU A 404 3.55 -16.14 -17.31
C LEU A 404 4.84 -16.05 -16.48
N PRO A 405 4.78 -15.60 -15.22
CA PRO A 405 5.96 -15.35 -14.41
C PRO A 405 6.46 -16.59 -13.67
N ILE A 406 6.65 -17.70 -14.39
CA ILE A 406 7.00 -19.01 -13.80
C ILE A 406 8.34 -18.96 -13.04
N TYR A 407 9.28 -18.09 -13.46
CA TYR A 407 10.57 -17.95 -12.79
C TYR A 407 10.43 -17.46 -11.33
N LEU A 408 9.38 -16.70 -11.01
CA LEU A 408 9.13 -16.18 -9.66
C LEU A 408 8.81 -17.30 -8.67
N LEU A 409 8.25 -18.42 -9.12
CA LEU A 409 8.08 -19.61 -8.26
C LEU A 409 9.43 -20.15 -7.81
N GLY A 410 10.41 -20.18 -8.69
CA GLY A 410 11.78 -20.56 -8.34
C GLY A 410 12.42 -19.58 -7.36
N VAL A 411 12.16 -18.28 -7.52
CA VAL A 411 12.62 -17.24 -6.57
C VAL A 411 12.00 -17.45 -5.20
N LEU A 412 10.68 -17.63 -5.14
CA LEU A 412 9.94 -17.89 -3.90
C LEU A 412 10.48 -19.12 -3.17
N ILE A 413 10.62 -20.25 -3.87
CA ILE A 413 11.11 -21.50 -3.27
C ILE A 413 12.53 -21.33 -2.71
N ARG A 414 13.43 -20.65 -3.45
CA ARG A 414 14.80 -20.41 -2.98
C ARG A 414 14.84 -19.52 -1.75
N SER A 415 14.08 -18.43 -1.76
CA SER A 415 14.03 -17.44 -0.67
C SER A 415 13.41 -18.06 0.59
N MET A 416 12.28 -18.77 0.46
CA MET A 416 11.64 -19.46 1.60
C MET A 416 12.51 -20.52 2.26
N ARG A 417 13.50 -21.10 1.55
CA ARG A 417 14.46 -22.06 2.10
C ARG A 417 15.70 -21.42 2.75
N ARG A 418 15.90 -20.12 2.55
CA ARG A 418 17.14 -19.41 2.94
C ARG A 418 16.90 -18.29 3.93
N ASP A 419 15.74 -17.64 3.87
CA ASP A 419 15.44 -16.41 4.57
C ASP A 419 14.54 -16.69 5.78
N HIS A 420 15.13 -17.22 6.87
CA HIS A 420 14.38 -17.69 8.04
C HIS A 420 14.32 -16.67 9.18
N TYR A 421 15.46 -16.06 9.54
CA TYR A 421 15.55 -15.12 10.66
C TYR A 421 16.70 -14.12 10.46
N VAL A 422 16.80 -13.12 11.32
CA VAL A 422 17.96 -12.19 11.39
C VAL A 422 18.59 -12.21 12.79
N SER A 423 19.88 -11.88 12.88
CA SER A 423 20.60 -11.78 14.16
C SER A 423 19.87 -10.88 15.16
N ASP A 424 19.81 -11.29 16.44
CA ASP A 424 19.29 -10.45 17.52
C ASP A 424 20.16 -9.22 17.80
N THR A 425 21.41 -9.21 17.32
CA THR A 425 22.39 -8.13 17.49
C THR A 425 22.77 -7.48 16.16
N GLY A 426 23.22 -6.21 16.23
CA GLY A 426 23.65 -5.41 15.08
C GLY A 426 22.55 -4.51 14.52
N ASP A 427 22.94 -3.35 13.98
CA ASP A 427 22.01 -2.36 13.44
C ASP A 427 21.74 -2.53 11.93
N ILE A 428 22.64 -3.21 11.23
CA ILE A 428 22.47 -3.66 9.84
C ILE A 428 22.58 -5.17 9.85
N VAL A 429 21.50 -5.86 9.49
CA VAL A 429 21.42 -7.32 9.54
C VAL A 429 20.92 -7.91 8.23
N TYR A 430 21.25 -9.18 8.02
CA TYR A 430 20.86 -9.92 6.83
C TYR A 430 20.17 -11.21 7.25
N TYR A 431 19.27 -11.70 6.40
CA TYR A 431 18.62 -12.98 6.60
C TYR A 431 19.65 -14.10 6.78
N GLN A 432 19.36 -15.02 7.68
CA GLN A 432 20.11 -16.22 7.98
C GLN A 432 19.25 -17.46 7.74
N THR A 433 19.93 -18.56 7.46
CA THR A 433 19.32 -19.83 7.09
C THR A 433 19.39 -20.78 8.27
N ASP A 434 18.25 -21.12 8.84
CA ASP A 434 18.10 -22.34 9.64
C ASP A 434 18.29 -23.58 8.76
N SER A 435 19.35 -24.36 9.02
CA SER A 435 19.69 -25.57 8.26
C SER A 435 18.79 -26.76 8.57
N GLN A 436 17.92 -26.65 9.58
CA GLN A 436 17.03 -27.74 10.02
C GLN A 436 15.61 -27.64 9.44
N LEU A 437 15.29 -26.57 8.70
CA LEU A 437 13.96 -26.31 8.15
C LEU A 437 13.74 -26.91 6.75
#